data_AF-A0A9W4XSK0-F1
#
_entry.id   AF-A0A9W4XSK0-F1
#
_cell.length_a   1.000
_cell.length_b   1.000
_cell.length_c   1.000
_cell.angle_alpha   90.00
_cell.angle_beta   90.00
_cell.angle_gamma   90.00
#
_symmetry.space_group_name_H-M   'P 1'
#
loop_
_entity.id
_entity.type
_entity.pdbx_description
1 polymer ?
#
loop_
_entity_poly.entity_id
_entity_poly.type
_entity_poly.pdbx_seq_one_letter_code
_entity_poly.pdbx_strand_id
1 'polypeptide(L)' 'MTVHLAWISGSVALGQSFSPSVSWTPAAAGTYTATTFAWESVSNPEALSPPVSLEITVG' A
#
# COMPACT_ATOMS: atom_id res chain seq x y z
N MET A 1 -6.66 -7.93 -12.25
CA MET A 1 -7.14 -8.60 -11.01
C MET A 1 -6.16 -8.30 -9.89
N THR A 2 -6.62 -8.20 -8.64
CA THR A 2 -5.73 -8.07 -7.49
C THR A 2 -5.18 -9.45 -7.12
N VAL A 3 -3.86 -9.59 -7.07
CA VAL A 3 -3.19 -10.86 -6.70
C VAL A 3 -2.67 -10.86 -5.26
N HIS A 4 -2.61 -9.69 -4.62
CA HIS A 4 -2.19 -9.52 -3.23
C HIS A 4 -2.86 -8.28 -2.64
N LEU A 5 -3.34 -8.38 -1.39
CA LEU A 5 -3.91 -7.28 -0.62
C LEU A 5 -3.40 -7.37 0.82
N ALA A 6 -2.85 -6.28 1.33
CA ALA A 6 -2.40 -6.17 2.71
C ALA A 6 -2.60 -4.74 3.21
N TRP A 7 -2.66 -4.57 4.52
CA TRP A 7 -2.77 -3.27 5.17
C TRP A 7 -1.90 -3.21 6.42
N ILE A 8 -1.47 -2.01 6.75
CA ILE A 8 -0.77 -1.68 7.99
C ILE A 8 -1.58 -0.58 8.65
N SER A 9 -1.80 -0.71 9.96
CA SER A 9 -2.48 0.30 10.77
C SER A 9 -1.54 0.79 11.87
N GLY A 10 -1.74 2.03 12.29
CA GLY A 10 -0.96 2.67 13.33
C GLY A 10 -1.47 4.08 13.59
N SER A 11 -0.93 4.71 14.63
CA SER A 11 -1.23 6.11 14.97
C SER A 11 0.01 6.96 14.70
N VAL A 12 -0.17 8.07 13.98
CA VAL A 12 0.89 9.03 13.68
C VAL A 12 0.48 10.37 14.27
N ALA A 13 1.22 10.85 15.25
CA ALA A 13 0.97 12.18 15.82
C ALA A 13 1.34 13.28 14.82
N LEU A 14 0.78 14.47 15.01
CA LEU A 14 1.14 15.65 14.21
C LEU A 14 2.66 15.85 14.17
N GLY A 15 3.20 16.06 12.97
CA GLY A 15 4.63 16.28 12.73
C GLY A 15 5.50 15.03 12.79
N GLN A 16 4.94 13.83 13.03
CA GLN A 16 5.68 12.57 12.93
C GLN A 16 5.61 11.98 11.52
N SER A 17 6.54 11.08 11.23
CA SER A 17 6.57 10.29 10.01
C SER A 17 6.37 8.82 10.33
N PHE A 18 5.80 8.09 9.38
CA PHE A 18 5.60 6.65 9.46
C PHE A 18 6.05 6.00 8.16
N SER A 19 6.92 5.01 8.26
CA SER A 19 7.56 4.34 7.11
C SER A 19 7.17 2.86 7.08
N PRO A 20 5.93 2.53 6.67
CA PRO A 20 5.45 1.16 6.62
C PRO A 20 6.09 0.37 5.46
N SER A 21 6.21 -0.95 5.63
CA SER A 21 6.65 -1.86 4.56
C SER A 21 5.86 -3.16 4.56
N VAL A 22 5.54 -3.65 3.36
CA VAL A 22 4.86 -4.93 3.14
C VAL A 22 5.75 -5.76 2.21
N SER A 23 6.01 -6.99 2.60
CA SER A 23 6.71 -7.96 1.74
C SER A 23 5.70 -8.86 1.02
N TRP A 24 5.98 -9.16 -0.24
CA TRP A 24 5.18 -10.06 -1.06
C TRP A 24 6.11 -10.80 -2.03
N THR A 25 5.84 -12.09 -2.23
CA THR A 25 6.54 -12.91 -3.23
C THR A 25 5.55 -13.33 -4.33
N PRO A 26 5.76 -12.93 -5.59
CA PRO A 26 4.92 -13.31 -6.72
C PRO A 26 5.02 -14.81 -7.01
N ALA A 27 3.91 -15.43 -7.41
CA ALA A 27 3.87 -16.85 -7.77
C ALA A 27 4.42 -17.14 -9.18
N ALA A 28 4.57 -16.11 -10.02
CA ALA A 28 5.07 -16.22 -11.40
C ALA A 28 5.85 -14.96 -11.78
N ALA A 29 6.67 -15.06 -12.82
CA ALA A 29 7.29 -13.90 -13.45
C ALA A 29 6.26 -13.05 -14.19
N GLY A 30 6.53 -11.76 -14.34
CA GLY A 30 5.65 -10.81 -15.03
C GLY A 30 5.75 -9.38 -14.50
N THR A 31 4.88 -8.52 -15.04
CA THR A 31 4.74 -7.12 -14.62
C THR A 31 3.52 -6.95 -13.73
N TYR A 32 3.70 -6.29 -12.59
CA TYR A 32 2.68 -6.03 -11.59
C TYR A 32 2.59 -4.54 -11.30
N THR A 33 1.39 -4.07 -10.99
CA THR A 33 1.17 -2.72 -10.47
C THR A 33 0.84 -2.82 -8.99
N ALA A 34 1.68 -2.24 -8.14
CA ALA A 34 1.37 -2.01 -6.74
C ALA A 34 0.74 -0.62 -6.60
N THR A 35 -0.40 -0.52 -5.93
CA THR A 35 -1.07 0.75 -5.63
C THR A 35 -1.27 0.87 -4.12
N THR A 36 -0.79 1.98 -3.56
CA THR A 36 -0.85 2.28 -2.13
C THR A 36 -1.86 3.39 -1.87
N PHE A 37 -2.69 3.20 -0.85
CA PHE A 37 -3.71 4.14 -0.41
C PHE A 37 -3.48 4.48 1.07
N ALA A 38 -3.62 5.76 1.42
CA ALA A 38 -3.63 6.23 2.79
C ALA A 38 -5.02 6.77 3.14
N TRP A 39 -5.58 6.29 4.23
CA TRP A 39 -6.93 6.60 4.70
C TRP A 39 -6.95 6.64 6.22
N GLU A 40 -7.89 7.40 6.78
CA GLU A 40 -8.03 7.55 8.23
C GLU A 40 -8.32 6.22 8.91
N SER A 41 -9.33 5.48 8.44
CA SER A 41 -9.60 4.11 8.90
C SER A 41 -10.48 3.34 7.90
N VAL A 42 -10.63 2.03 8.11
CA VAL A 42 -11.57 1.22 7.31
C VAL A 42 -13.03 1.64 7.56
N SER A 43 -13.35 2.08 8.77
CA SER A 43 -14.69 2.54 9.16
C SER A 43 -14.99 3.99 8.76
N ASN A 44 -13.95 4.82 8.59
CA ASN A 44 -14.05 6.19 8.09
C ASN A 44 -13.07 6.35 6.91
N PRO A 45 -13.51 6.04 5.67
CA PRO A 45 -12.63 5.91 4.50
C PRO A 45 -12.29 7.27 3.86
N GLU A 46 -11.92 8.26 4.67
CA GLU A 46 -11.40 9.53 4.17
C GLU A 46 -9.96 9.33 3.68
N ALA A 47 -9.72 9.66 2.41
CA ALA A 47 -8.39 9.56 1.82
C ALA A 47 -7.49 10.68 2.36
N LEU A 48 -6.37 10.29 2.98
CA LEU A 48 -5.39 11.23 3.53
C LEU A 48 -4.42 11.75 2.47
N SER A 49 -4.29 11.05 1.35
CA SER A 49 -3.48 11.45 0.20
C SER A 49 -4.00 10.83 -1.09
N PRO A 50 -3.61 11.37 -2.27
CA PRO A 50 -3.77 10.67 -3.53
C PRO A 50 -3.06 9.30 -3.49
N PRO A 51 -3.56 8.31 -4.25
CA PRO A 51 -2.90 7.01 -4.35
C PRO A 51 -1.57 7.12 -5.07
N VAL A 52 -0.61 6.27 -4.68
CA VAL A 52 0.69 6.14 -5.33
C VAL A 52 0.78 4.78 -5.98
N SER A 53 1.20 4.74 -7.25
CA SER A 53 1.37 3.50 -8.00
C SER A 53 2.82 3.28 -8.40
N LEU A 54 3.25 2.02 -8.37
CA LEU A 54 4.57 1.56 -8.77
C LEU A 54 4.43 0.34 -9.68
N GLU A 55 5.15 0.33 -10.79
CA GLU A 55 5.31 -0.86 -11.63
C GLU A 55 6.48 -1.70 -11.13
N ILE A 56 6.27 -3.01 -11.03
CA ILE A 56 7.24 -3.99 -10.54
C ILE A 56 7.37 -5.09 -11.60
N THR A 57 8.57 -5.26 -12.13
CA THR A 57 8.89 -6.34 -13.08
C THR A 57 9.65 -7.45 -12.36
N VAL A 58 9.14 -8.66 -12.46
CA VAL A 58 9.68 -9.88 -11.86
C VAL A 58 10.08 -10.82 -12.99
N GLY A 59 11.32 -11.30 -12.97
CA GLY A 59 11.90 -12.21 -13.96
C GLY A 59 12.41 -13.49 -13.34
#